data_AF-X1IPN6-F1
#
_entry.id   AF-X1IPN6-F1
#
_cell.length_a   1.000
_cell.length_b   1.000
_cell.length_c   1.000
_cell.angle_alpha   90.00
_cell.angle_beta   90.00
_cell.angle_gamma   90.00
#
_symmetry.space_group_name_H-M   'P 1'
#
loop_
_entity.id
_entity.type
_entity.pdbx_description
1 polymer ?
#
loop_
_entity_poly.entity_id
_entity_poly.type
_entity_poly.pdbx_seq_one_letter_code
_entity_poly.pdbx_strand_id
1 'polypeptide(L)' 'KNRPEFVRIKRWKRAIPQYTMGYPEVQEMFDRLEDKFAGLYFAGNFRRGIGLGDSVLSAHETVQKIIN' A
#
# COMPACT_ATOMS: atom_id res chain seq x y z
N LYS A 1 33.97 1.49 27.82
CA LYS A 1 32.98 1.44 26.71
C LYS A 1 31.98 2.57 26.94
N ASN A 2 31.98 3.61 26.09
CA ASN A 2 31.07 4.75 26.24
C ASN A 2 29.65 4.38 25.82
N ARG A 3 28.66 4.96 26.51
CA ARG A 3 27.23 4.85 26.19
C ARG A 3 26.88 5.88 25.11
N PRO A 4 25.84 5.63 24.28
CA PRO A 4 25.42 6.59 23.25
C PRO A 4 24.96 7.91 23.87
N GLU A 5 25.35 9.04 23.25
CA GLU A 5 24.94 10.39 23.70
C GLU A 5 23.46 10.67 23.43
N PHE A 6 22.86 9.98 22.46
CA PHE A 6 21.44 10.12 22.14
C PHE A 6 20.83 8.81 21.60
N VAL A 7 19.60 8.51 22.01
CA VAL A 7 18.82 7.36 21.54
C VAL A 7 17.38 7.78 21.30
N ARG A 8 16.83 7.45 20.13
CA ARG A 8 15.41 7.57 19.84
C ARG A 8 14.90 6.28 19.21
N ILE A 9 13.82 5.74 19.78
CA ILE A 9 13.18 4.52 19.29
C ILE A 9 11.78 4.87 18.82
N LYS A 10 11.44 4.45 17.59
CA LYS A 10 10.07 4.46 17.09
C LYS A 10 9.71 3.05 16.62
N ARG A 11 8.61 2.51 17.15
CA ARG A 11 8.14 1.17 16.81
C ARG A 11 6.79 1.25 16.10
N TRP A 12 6.75 0.77 14.87
CA TRP A 12 5.55 0.70 14.06
C TRP A 12 5.09 -0.75 13.97
N LYS A 13 4.01 -1.09 14.69
CA LYS A 13 3.53 -2.48 14.77
C LYS A 13 3.11 -3.08 13.42
N ARG A 14 2.70 -2.22 12.48
CA ARG A 14 2.24 -2.60 11.12
C ARG A 14 2.90 -1.66 10.10
N ALA A 15 4.23 -1.66 10.10
CA ALA A 15 5.03 -0.72 9.32
C ALA A 15 4.93 -0.96 7.82
N ILE A 16 4.96 -2.23 7.42
CA ILE A 16 5.14 -2.65 6.04
C ILE A 16 4.12 -3.76 5.75
N PRO A 17 3.21 -3.57 4.76
CA PRO A 17 2.34 -4.64 4.27
C PRO A 17 3.16 -5.84 3.83
N GLN A 18 2.69 -7.06 4.12
CA GLN A 18 3.36 -8.28 3.72
C GLN A 18 2.59 -8.94 2.59
N TYR A 19 3.22 -9.10 1.43
CA TYR A 19 2.67 -9.86 0.33
C TYR A 19 2.96 -11.33 0.58
N THR A 20 2.07 -11.96 1.34
CA THR A 20 2.13 -13.39 1.63
C THR A 20 1.73 -14.20 0.40
N MET A 21 1.86 -15.52 0.47
CA MET A 21 1.44 -16.41 -0.63
C MET A 21 -0.02 -16.23 -1.06
N GLY A 22 -0.89 -15.79 -0.13
CA GLY A 22 -2.31 -15.53 -0.39
C GLY A 22 -2.63 -14.09 -0.81
N TYR A 23 -1.62 -13.29 -1.14
CA TYR A 23 -1.80 -11.91 -1.57
C TYR A 23 -2.42 -11.77 -2.98
N PRO A 24 -2.15 -12.64 -3.96
CA PRO A 24 -2.83 -12.58 -5.26
C PRO A 24 -4.36 -12.57 -5.15
N GLU A 25 -4.93 -13.38 -4.27
CA GLU A 25 -6.38 -13.46 -4.02
C GLU A 25 -6.93 -12.15 -3.42
N VAL A 26 -6.12 -11.44 -2.63
CA VAL A 26 -6.43 -10.11 -2.11
C VAL A 26 -6.39 -9.08 -3.24
N GLN A 27 -5.45 -9.18 -4.18
CA GLN A 27 -5.41 -8.30 -5.35
C GLN A 27 -6.67 -8.47 -6.22
N GLU A 28 -7.04 -9.71 -6.53
CA GLU A 28 -8.26 -10.00 -7.27
C GLU A 28 -9.52 -9.55 -6.53
N MET A 29 -9.53 -9.64 -5.19
CA MET A 29 -10.62 -9.12 -4.38
C MET A 29 -10.78 -7.61 -4.56
N PHE A 30 -9.68 -6.85 -4.61
CA PHE A 30 -9.77 -5.42 -4.90
C PHE A 30 -10.37 -5.14 -6.28
N ASP A 31 -9.89 -5.85 -7.31
CA ASP A 31 -10.42 -5.70 -8.68
C ASP A 31 -11.94 -5.98 -8.71
N ARG A 32 -12.38 -7.12 -8.15
CA ARG A 32 -13.80 -7.47 -8.09
C ARG A 32 -14.66 -6.45 -7.34
N LEU A 33 -14.12 -5.82 -6.29
CA LEU A 33 -14.85 -4.82 -5.52
C LEU A 33 -14.95 -3.49 -6.26
N GLU A 34 -13.88 -3.07 -6.96
CA GLU A 34 -13.91 -1.89 -7.84
C GLU A 34 -14.95 -2.08 -8.96
N ASP A 35 -15.00 -3.26 -9.57
CA ASP A 35 -15.97 -3.58 -10.63
C ASP A 35 -17.42 -3.59 -10.12
N LYS A 36 -17.64 -4.12 -8.90
CA LYS A 36 -18.97 -4.27 -8.32
C LYS A 36 -19.57 -2.94 -7.84
N PHE A 37 -18.74 -2.03 -7.36
CA PHE A 37 -19.18 -0.80 -6.70
C PHE A 37 -18.67 0.42 -7.45
N ALA A 38 -19.50 0.96 -8.34
CA ALA A 38 -19.18 2.18 -9.09
C ALA A 38 -18.78 3.32 -8.13
N GLY A 39 -17.64 3.95 -8.41
CA GLY A 39 -17.06 5.01 -7.58
C GLY A 39 -16.14 4.52 -6.45
N LEU A 40 -15.98 3.21 -6.26
CA LEU A 40 -14.98 2.66 -5.33
C LEU A 40 -13.65 2.44 -6.04
N TYR A 41 -12.58 2.94 -5.41
CA TYR A 41 -11.21 2.75 -5.89
C TYR A 41 -10.26 2.50 -4.73
N PHE A 42 -9.30 1.60 -4.90
CA PHE A 42 -8.21 1.39 -3.95
C PHE A 42 -6.90 1.98 -4.49
N ALA A 43 -6.11 2.58 -3.59
CA ALA A 43 -4.79 3.11 -3.86
C ALA A 43 -3.87 2.92 -2.66
N GLY A 44 -2.56 2.83 -2.90
CA GLY A 44 -1.54 2.84 -1.87
C GLY A 44 -0.61 1.63 -1.89
N ASN A 45 0.19 1.52 -0.84
CA ASN A 45 1.35 0.62 -0.78
C ASN A 45 1.01 -0.88 -0.61
N PHE A 46 -0.26 -1.22 -0.62
CA PHE A 46 -0.80 -2.57 -0.48
C PHE A 46 -1.44 -3.10 -1.77
N ARG A 47 -1.31 -2.37 -2.89
CA ARG A 47 -1.89 -2.76 -4.19
C ARG A 47 -0.82 -3.00 -5.25
N ARG A 48 0.06 -2.01 -5.47
CA ARG A 48 1.03 -1.97 -6.60
C ARG A 48 2.50 -1.84 -6.18
N GLY A 49 2.82 -2.09 -4.92
CA GLY A 49 4.20 -2.10 -4.43
C GLY A 49 4.32 -1.33 -3.12
N ILE A 50 5.33 -1.70 -2.33
CA ILE A 50 5.48 -1.21 -0.95
C ILE A 50 6.22 0.13 -0.92
N GLY A 51 7.06 0.39 -1.93
CA GLY A 51 7.93 1.55 -1.98
C GLY A 51 7.16 2.85 -2.06
N LEU A 52 7.83 3.95 -1.69
CA LEU A 52 7.26 5.28 -1.84
C LEU A 52 6.95 5.59 -3.31
N GLY A 53 7.88 5.26 -4.23
CA GLY A 53 7.67 5.41 -5.67
C GLY A 53 6.46 4.63 -6.16
N ASP A 54 6.34 3.36 -5.76
CA ASP A 54 5.18 2.52 -6.10
C ASP A 54 3.87 3.09 -5.56
N SER A 55 3.89 3.68 -4.37
CA SER A 55 2.71 4.32 -3.77
C SER A 55 2.27 5.56 -4.57
N VAL A 56 3.24 6.35 -5.04
CA VAL A 56 2.97 7.52 -5.91
C VAL A 56 2.42 7.07 -7.27
N LEU A 57 3.02 6.03 -7.86
CA LEU A 57 2.53 5.45 -9.11
C LEU A 57 1.12 4.88 -8.95
N SER A 58 0.86 4.13 -7.87
CA SER A 58 -0.48 3.63 -7.53
C SER A 58 -1.49 4.77 -7.43
N ALA A 59 -1.14 5.88 -6.76
CA ALA A 59 -2.04 7.03 -6.66
C ALA A 59 -2.32 7.65 -8.04
N HIS A 60 -1.28 7.79 -8.88
CA HIS A 60 -1.43 8.31 -10.23
C HIS A 60 -2.37 7.44 -11.08
N GLU A 61 -2.13 6.13 -11.11
CA GLU A 61 -2.99 5.15 -11.82
C GLU A 61 -4.45 5.24 -11.34
N THR A 62 -4.68 5.30 -10.03
CA THR A 62 -6.03 5.40 -9.47
C THR A 62 -6.71 6.69 -9.91
N VAL A 63 -6.01 7.83 -9.93
CA VAL A 63 -6.61 9.09 -10.42
C VAL A 63 -6.99 8.98 -11.89
N GLN A 64 -6.17 8.34 -12.73
CA GLN A 64 -6.52 8.12 -14.14
C GLN A 64 -7.80 7.28 -14.30
N LYS A 65 -8.05 6.32 -13.40
CA LYS A 65 -9.31 5.54 -13.39
C LYS A 65 -10.53 6.33 -12.91
N ILE A 66 -10.33 7.43 -12.18
CA ILE A 66 -11.43 8.26 -11.64
C ILE A 66 -11.87 9.30 -12.68
N ILE A 67 -10.92 9.87 -13.42
CA ILE A 67 -11.20 10.97 -14.36
C ILE A 67 -11.65 10.49 -15.74
N ASN A 68 -11.41 9.22 -16.08
CA ASN A 68 -11.85 8.56 -17.32
C ASN A 68 -13.18 7.85 -17.09
#